data_AF-A0AAW6BPK3-F1
#
_entry.id   AF-A0AAW6BPK3-F1
#
_cell.length_a   1.000
_cell.length_b   1.000
_cell.length_c   1.000
_cell.angle_alpha   90.00
_cell.angle_beta   90.00
_cell.angle_gamma   90.00
#
_symmetry.space_group_name_H-M   'P 1'
#
loop_
_entity.id
_entity.type
_entity.pdbx_description
1 polymer ?
#
loop_
_entity_poly.entity_id
_entity_poly.type
_entity_poly.pdbx_seq_one_letter_code
_entity_poly.pdbx_strand_id
1 'polypeptide(L)' 'MSESSRTRKMREYRKGNPLTQNEHNIKYKQKKLASHEKELRVFIPQELKEELVIFCKKEGFSQSAYLTMLLEQAKKNWK' A
#
# COMPACT_ATOMS: atom_id res chain seq x y z
N MET A 1 -4.81 59.21 -14.76
CA MET A 1 -4.75 58.91 -13.32
C MET A 1 -6.10 58.35 -12.91
N SER A 2 -6.20 57.03 -12.67
CA SER A 2 -7.46 56.36 -12.34
C SER A 2 -7.22 55.32 -11.23
N GLU A 3 -7.39 55.78 -9.99
CA GLU A 3 -7.62 55.02 -8.76
C GLU A 3 -8.99 54.30 -8.86
N SER A 4 -9.29 53.09 -8.37
CA SER A 4 -8.88 52.43 -7.14
C SER A 4 -9.11 50.91 -7.28
N SER A 5 -8.09 50.10 -7.03
CA SER A 5 -8.17 48.64 -6.94
C SER A 5 -8.54 48.18 -5.52
N ARG A 6 -9.83 48.09 -5.17
CA ARG A 6 -10.31 47.44 -3.94
C ARG A 6 -11.65 46.77 -4.30
N THR A 7 -11.80 45.45 -4.43
CA THR A 7 -11.73 44.48 -3.33
C THR A 7 -11.70 43.04 -3.89
N ARG A 8 -10.55 42.53 -4.36
CA ARG A 8 -10.40 41.06 -4.51
C ARG A 8 -10.14 40.50 -3.11
N LYS A 9 -11.14 39.90 -2.46
CA LYS A 9 -10.94 39.13 -1.22
C LYS A 9 -9.86 38.09 -1.48
N MET A 10 -8.68 38.25 -0.88
CA MET A 10 -7.65 37.21 -0.90
C MET A 10 -8.27 35.93 -0.34
N ARG A 11 -7.98 34.79 -0.97
CA ARG A 11 -8.37 33.49 -0.42
C ARG A 11 -7.70 33.36 0.95
N GLU A 12 -8.48 33.08 1.99
CA GLU A 12 -7.93 32.83 3.31
C GLU A 12 -6.92 31.67 3.25
N TYR A 13 -5.75 31.91 3.83
CA TYR A 13 -4.72 30.88 3.94
C TYR A 13 -5.23 29.76 4.83
N ARG A 14 -5.58 28.62 4.23
CA ARG A 14 -5.84 27.39 4.97
C ARG A 14 -4.49 26.72 5.22
N LYS A 15 -3.84 27.06 6.33
CA LYS A 15 -2.79 26.20 6.88
C LYS A 15 -3.49 24.92 7.29
N GLY A 16 -3.45 23.89 6.44
CA GLY A 16 -3.90 22.57 6.84
C GLY A 16 -3.18 22.15 8.13
N ASN A 17 -3.81 21.31 8.93
CA ASN A 17 -3.08 20.62 10.00
C ASN A 17 -2.45 19.37 9.37
N PRO A 18 -1.16 19.40 8.98
CA PRO A 18 -0.51 18.22 8.45
C PRO A 18 -0.56 17.12 9.51
N LEU A 19 -0.87 15.91 9.09
CA LEU A 19 -0.82 14.76 9.99
C LEU A 19 0.59 14.66 10.55
N THR A 20 0.68 14.48 11.85
CA THR A 20 1.94 14.11 12.49
C THR A 20 2.39 12.74 11.99
N GLN A 21 3.69 12.47 12.04
CA GLN A 21 4.25 11.17 11.64
C GLN A 21 3.54 10.00 12.34
N ASN A 22 3.15 10.19 13.60
CA ASN A 22 2.46 9.18 14.38
C ASN A 22 1.04 8.90 13.85
N GLU A 23 0.26 9.95 13.54
CA GLU A 23 -1.06 9.80 12.93
C GLU A 23 -0.99 9.15 11.54
N HIS A 24 0.07 9.45 10.77
CA HIS A 24 0.31 8.78 9.50
C HIS A 24 0.56 7.27 9.69
N ASN A 25 1.39 6.90 10.67
CA ASN A 25 1.66 5.50 11.01
C ASN A 25 0.40 4.77 11.50
N ILE A 26 -0.43 5.41 12.32
CA ILE A 26 -1.71 4.86 12.80
C ILE A 26 -2.64 4.61 11.62
N LYS A 27 -2.81 5.58 10.72
CA LYS A 27 -3.65 5.42 9.51
C LYS A 27 -3.16 4.29 8.62
N TYR A 28 -1.85 4.14 8.44
CA TYR A 28 -1.28 3.03 7.67
C TYR A 28 -1.58 1.67 8.31
N LYS A 29 -1.39 1.54 9.63
CA LYS A 29 -1.74 0.33 10.39
C LYS A 29 -3.24 0.00 10.29
N GLN A 30 -4.10 1.00 10.43
CA GLN A 30 -5.56 0.83 10.29
C GLN A 30 -5.95 0.35 8.89
N LYS A 31 -5.32 0.87 7.83
CA LYS A 31 -5.53 0.36 6.46
C LYS A 31 -5.11 -1.10 6.32
N LYS A 32 -3.94 -1.49 6.84
CA LYS A 32 -3.46 -2.89 6.81
C LYS A 32 -4.40 -3.84 7.59
N LEU A 33 -4.96 -3.38 8.71
CA LEU A 33 -5.94 -4.15 9.48
C LEU A 33 -7.27 -4.33 8.73
N ALA A 34 -7.72 -3.30 8.01
CA ALA A 34 -8.96 -3.34 7.24
C ALA A 34 -8.90 -4.30 6.04
N SER A 35 -7.71 -4.52 5.47
CA SER A 35 -7.52 -5.41 4.31
C SER A 35 -7.67 -6.90 4.61
N HIS A 36 -7.91 -7.33 5.86
CA HIS A 36 -7.95 -8.73 6.32
C HIS A 36 -6.70 -9.60 5.98
N GLU A 37 -5.74 -9.06 5.25
CA GLU A 37 -4.46 -9.68 4.93
C GLU A 37 -3.52 -9.63 6.15
N LYS A 38 -2.94 -10.78 6.50
CA LYS A 38 -1.95 -10.90 7.57
C LYS A 38 -0.57 -11.15 6.97
N GLU A 39 0.45 -10.62 7.64
CA GLU A 39 1.84 -10.81 7.24
C GLU A 39 2.29 -12.25 7.50
N LEU A 40 2.84 -12.89 6.48
CA LEU A 40 3.41 -14.22 6.57
C LEU A 40 4.95 -14.11 6.56
N ARG A 41 5.58 -14.48 7.67
CA ARG A 41 7.04 -14.56 7.78
C ARG A 41 7.48 -16.01 7.74
N VAL A 42 8.07 -16.42 6.62
CA VAL A 42 8.50 -17.79 6.39
C VAL A 42 9.93 -17.81 5.86
N PHE A 43 10.65 -18.88 6.19
CA PHE A 43 11.95 -19.18 5.60
C PHE A 43 11.75 -20.21 4.50
N ILE A 44 12.34 -19.93 3.34
CA ILE A 44 12.35 -20.83 2.19
C ILE A 44 13.80 -20.96 1.71
N PRO A 45 14.16 -22.06 1.04
CA PRO A 45 15.45 -22.21 0.38
C PRO A 45 15.76 -21.01 -0.54
N GLN A 46 17.03 -20.63 -0.61
CA GLN A 46 17.46 -19.45 -1.36
C GLN A 46 17.12 -19.58 -2.86
N GLU A 47 17.40 -20.73 -3.45
CA GLU A 47 17.15 -21.03 -4.87
C GLU A 47 15.68 -20.78 -5.24
N LEU A 48 14.75 -21.33 -4.45
CA LEU A 48 13.31 -21.14 -4.65
C LEU A 48 12.88 -19.68 -4.49
N LYS A 49 13.52 -18.93 -3.58
CA LYS A 49 13.24 -17.50 -3.41
C LYS A 49 13.65 -16.71 -4.65
N GLU A 50 14.81 -17.01 -5.22
CA GLU A 50 15.32 -16.34 -6.42
C GLU A 50 14.42 -16.61 -7.62
N GLU A 51 14.02 -17.87 -7.82
CA GLU A 51 13.07 -18.25 -8.87
C GLU A 51 11.72 -17.55 -8.71
N LEU A 52 11.16 -17.52 -7.50
CA LEU A 52 9.90 -16.85 -7.21
C LEU A 52 9.97 -15.35 -7.52
N VAL A 53 11.07 -14.69 -7.19
CA VAL A 53 11.29 -13.26 -7.51
C VAL A 53 11.33 -13.04 -9.02
N ILE A 54 12.05 -13.89 -9.76
CA ILE A 54 12.16 -13.79 -11.23
C ILE A 54 10.78 -14.01 -11.87
N PHE A 55 10.08 -15.06 -11.46
CA PHE A 55 8.75 -15.40 -11.95
C PHE A 55 7.75 -14.26 -11.73
N CYS A 56 7.67 -13.74 -10.50
CA CYS A 56 6.76 -12.64 -10.16
C CYS A 56 7.05 -11.38 -10.99
N LYS A 57 8.33 -11.07 -11.22
CA LYS A 57 8.73 -9.93 -12.08
C LYS A 57 8.30 -10.12 -13.53
N LYS A 58 8.41 -11.34 -14.06
CA LYS A 58 8.08 -11.66 -15.44
C LYS A 58 6.57 -11.62 -15.69
N GLU A 59 5.80 -12.21 -14.78
CA GLU A 59 4.34 -12.36 -14.92
C GLU A 59 3.56 -11.13 -14.40
N GLY A 60 4.23 -10.18 -13.75
CA GLY A 60 3.60 -8.95 -13.24
C GLY A 60 2.80 -9.17 -11.95
N PHE A 61 3.01 -10.27 -11.23
CA PHE A 61 2.37 -10.53 -9.95
C PHE A 61 3.19 -10.01 -8.77
N SER A 62 2.50 -9.63 -7.70
CA SER A 62 3.15 -9.50 -6.40
C SER A 62 3.42 -10.90 -5.81
N GLN A 63 4.50 -11.02 -5.04
CA GLN A 63 4.85 -12.29 -4.38
C GLN A 63 3.73 -12.80 -3.48
N SER A 64 3.04 -11.90 -2.77
CA SER A 64 1.90 -12.24 -1.92
C SER A 64 0.71 -12.74 -2.74
N ALA A 65 0.37 -12.09 -3.86
CA ALA A 65 -0.72 -12.54 -4.72
C ALA A 65 -0.44 -13.93 -5.31
N TYR A 66 0.79 -14.16 -5.78
CA TYR A 66 1.18 -15.47 -6.30
C TYR A 66 1.11 -16.57 -5.22
N LEU A 67 1.58 -16.27 -4.01
CA LEU A 67 1.52 -17.22 -2.90
C LEU A 67 0.08 -17.53 -2.48
N THR A 68 -0.81 -16.52 -2.44
CA THR A 68 -2.24 -16.72 -2.18
C THR A 68 -2.87 -17.65 -3.22
N MET A 69 -2.56 -17.45 -4.50
CA MET A 69 -3.05 -18.32 -5.57
C MET A 69 -2.58 -19.77 -5.40
N LEU A 70 -1.30 -19.99 -5.09
CA LEU A 70 -0.77 -21.34 -4.83
C LEU A 70 -1.47 -22.00 -3.63
N LEU A 71 -1.71 -21.26 -2.56
CA LEU A 71 -2.42 -21.77 -1.37
C LEU A 71 -3.88 -22.12 -1.68
N GLU A 72 -4.58 -21.32 -2.48
CA GLU A 72 -5.94 -21.62 -2.91
C GLU A 72 -6.01 -22.86 -3.80
N GLN A 73 -5.05 -23.02 -4.71
CA GLN A 73 -4.94 -24.23 -5.55
C GLN A 73 -4.65 -25.46 -4.70
N ALA A 74 -3.68 -25.39 -3.77
CA ALA A 74 -3.36 -26.48 -2.86
C ALA A 74 -4.57 -26.86 -1.99
N LYS A 75 -5.32 -25.87 -1.50
CA LYS A 75 -6.54 -26.08 -0.70
C LYS A 75 -7.62 -26.86 -1.44
N LYS A 76 -7.76 -26.67 -2.76
CA LYS A 76 -8.72 -27.44 -3.57
C LYS A 76 -8.35 -28.93 -3.64
N ASN A 77 -7.05 -29.23 -3.63
CA ASN A 77 -6.53 -30.59 -3.71
C ASN A 77 -6.48 -31.32 -2.35
N TRP A 78 -6.75 -30.62 -1.24
CA TRP A 78 -6.85 -31.23 0.09
C TRP A 78 -8.23 -31.80 0.41
N LYS A 79 -9.23 -31.53 -0.44
CA LYS A 79 -10.56 -32.14 -0.39
C LYS A 79 -10.62 -33.36 -1.28
#